data_AF-A0A3D9AKG1-F1
#
_entry.id   AF-A0A3D9AKG1-F1
#
_cell.length_a   1.000
_cell.length_b   1.000
_cell.length_c   1.000
_cell.angle_alpha   90.00
_cell.angle_beta   90.00
_cell.angle_gamma   90.00
#
_symmetry.space_group_name_H-M   'P 1'
#
loop_
_entity.id
_entity.type
_entity.pdbx_description
1 polymer ?
#
loop_
_entity_poly.entity_id
_entity_poly.type
_entity_poly.pdbx_seq_one_letter_code
_entity_poly.pdbx_strand_id
1 'polypeptide(L)'
;MKFLNLILLLLLISCKGQSSENKQNNLKRITQSYIDFKKSIRKFDLENDVILVGANSIDKNSYWLDIVFDNSYTLSGMDYKDLYQIDGLKVIIFKDLDKSQLLEKLFDKIPYENLNKAKYSMTYDLVPFHTELNNKNEILSIKSKYPIKDILPFLKKNKVKFSKDYQE
;
A
#
# COMPACT_ATOMS: atom_id res chain seq x y z
N MET A 1 -3.06 41.41 27.23
CA MET A 1 -3.59 40.04 27.49
C MET A 1 -4.37 39.40 26.33
N LYS A 2 -5.02 40.15 25.42
CA LYS A 2 -5.86 39.54 24.35
C LYS A 2 -5.10 38.80 23.24
N PHE A 3 -3.85 39.18 22.95
CA PHE A 3 -3.03 38.53 21.90
C PHE A 3 -2.41 37.18 22.32
N LEU A 4 -2.11 36.99 23.60
CA LEU A 4 -1.49 35.75 24.10
C LEU A 4 -2.46 34.55 24.02
N ASN A 5 -3.75 34.81 24.25
CA ASN A 5 -4.80 33.80 24.14
C ASN A 5 -5.08 33.36 22.69
N LEU A 6 -4.80 34.21 21.69
CA LEU A 6 -5.00 33.87 20.28
C LEU A 6 -3.90 32.92 19.76
N ILE A 7 -2.66 33.11 20.21
CA ILE A 7 -1.52 32.24 19.89
C ILE A 7 -1.69 30.85 20.52
N LEU A 8 -2.18 30.78 21.76
CA LEU A 8 -2.48 29.50 22.41
C LEU A 8 -3.59 28.72 21.69
N LEU A 9 -4.61 29.42 21.17
CA LEU A 9 -5.70 28.80 20.41
C LEU A 9 -5.22 28.23 19.06
N LEU A 10 -4.30 28.92 18.37
CA LEU A 10 -3.70 28.47 17.12
C LEU A 10 -2.77 27.25 17.30
N LEU A 11 -2.06 27.16 18.43
CA LEU A 11 -1.20 26.02 18.76
C LEU A 11 -2.00 24.74 19.07
N LEU A 12 -3.19 24.86 19.67
CA LEU A 12 -4.03 23.71 20.03
C LEU A 12 -4.71 23.04 18.82
N ILE A 13 -4.93 23.77 17.73
CA ILE A 13 -5.53 23.23 16.49
C ILE A 13 -4.51 22.39 15.69
N SER A 14 -3.21 22.63 15.90
CA SER A 14 -2.14 21.99 15.11
C SER A 14 -1.86 20.53 15.49
N CYS A 15 -2.32 20.03 16.64
CA CYS A 15 -1.99 18.67 17.10
C CYS A 15 -2.89 17.56 16.55
N LYS A 16 -4.09 17.86 16.02
CA LYS A 16 -5.02 16.80 15.55
C LYS A 16 -4.75 16.38 14.08
N GLY A 17 -4.37 17.31 13.21
CA GLY A 17 -4.10 17.05 11.78
C GLY A 17 -2.84 16.23 11.51
N GLN A 18 -1.78 16.43 12.31
CA GLN A 18 -0.52 15.70 12.14
C GLN A 18 -0.67 14.19 12.34
N SER A 19 -1.61 13.73 13.17
CA SER A 19 -1.75 12.31 13.49
C SER A 19 -2.31 11.48 12.32
N SER A 20 -3.32 11.98 11.60
CA SER A 20 -3.91 11.31 10.44
C SER A 20 -2.97 11.38 9.23
N GLU A 21 -2.34 12.52 9.02
CA GLU A 21 -1.37 12.73 7.95
C GLU A 21 -0.16 11.81 8.13
N ASN A 22 0.35 11.65 9.35
CA ASN A 22 1.44 10.72 9.66
C ASN A 22 1.06 9.24 9.45
N LYS A 23 -0.20 8.84 9.72
CA LYS A 23 -0.67 7.47 9.50
C LYS A 23 -0.75 7.13 8.01
N GLN A 24 -1.38 7.99 7.22
CA GLN A 24 -1.49 7.80 5.77
C GLN A 24 -0.10 7.81 5.11
N ASN A 25 0.83 8.60 5.65
CA ASN A 25 2.21 8.64 5.19
C ASN A 25 2.92 7.27 5.36
N ASN A 26 2.65 6.51 6.42
CA ASN A 26 3.33 5.22 6.59
C ASN A 26 2.87 4.17 5.57
N LEU A 27 1.57 4.08 5.28
CA LEU A 27 1.07 3.18 4.21
C LEU A 27 1.72 3.50 2.86
N LYS A 28 1.75 4.79 2.49
CA LYS A 28 2.42 5.22 1.25
C LYS A 28 3.89 4.82 1.23
N ARG A 29 4.62 4.98 2.34
CA ARG A 29 6.04 4.59 2.45
C ARG A 29 6.22 3.08 2.33
N ILE A 30 5.34 2.27 2.93
CA ILE A 30 5.40 0.80 2.83
C ILE A 30 5.25 0.40 1.36
N THR A 31 4.20 0.89 0.70
CA THR A 31 3.93 0.60 -0.71
C THR A 31 5.07 1.05 -1.62
N GLN A 32 5.55 2.29 -1.46
CA GLN A 32 6.67 2.80 -2.26
C GLN A 32 7.94 1.98 -2.05
N SER A 33 8.24 1.57 -0.80
CA SER A 33 9.42 0.76 -0.51
C SER A 33 9.40 -0.58 -1.22
N TYR A 34 8.24 -1.24 -1.26
CA TYR A 34 8.14 -2.50 -1.97
C TYR A 34 8.20 -2.33 -3.48
N ILE A 35 7.61 -1.25 -4.03
CA ILE A 35 7.78 -0.87 -5.44
C ILE A 35 9.25 -0.62 -5.78
N ASP A 36 9.96 0.15 -4.96
CA ASP A 36 11.38 0.48 -5.17
C ASP A 36 12.26 -0.80 -5.14
N PHE A 37 12.00 -1.71 -4.20
CA PHE A 37 12.65 -3.01 -4.15
C PHE A 37 12.38 -3.82 -5.43
N LYS A 38 11.13 -3.88 -5.88
CA LYS A 38 10.80 -4.63 -7.09
C LYS A 38 11.43 -4.01 -8.34
N LYS A 39 11.54 -2.68 -8.41
CA LYS A 39 12.25 -1.95 -9.48
C LYS A 39 13.75 -2.22 -9.46
N SER A 40 14.35 -2.51 -8.29
CA SER A 40 15.78 -2.81 -8.22
C SER A 40 16.14 -4.21 -8.72
N ILE A 41 15.19 -5.14 -8.75
CA ILE A 41 15.43 -6.54 -9.14
C ILE A 41 14.85 -6.91 -10.51
N ARG A 42 13.97 -6.08 -11.08
CA ARG A 42 13.47 -6.28 -12.45
C ARG A 42 13.09 -4.94 -13.09
N LYS A 43 13.12 -4.93 -14.43
CA LYS A 43 12.48 -3.87 -15.22
C LYS A 43 10.98 -4.18 -15.34
N PHE A 44 10.16 -3.14 -15.25
CA PHE A 44 8.72 -3.23 -15.46
C PHE A 44 8.35 -2.93 -16.90
N ASP A 45 7.38 -3.68 -17.41
CA ASP A 45 6.61 -3.36 -18.60
C ASP A 45 5.40 -2.53 -18.16
N LEU A 46 5.47 -1.21 -18.33
CA LEU A 46 4.41 -0.29 -17.87
C LEU A 46 3.07 -0.50 -18.62
N GLU A 47 3.08 -1.20 -19.75
CA GLU A 47 1.86 -1.51 -20.48
C GLU A 47 1.11 -2.70 -19.87
N ASN A 48 1.87 -3.73 -19.48
CA ASN A 48 1.33 -5.04 -19.14
C ASN A 48 1.51 -5.44 -17.67
N ASP A 49 2.49 -4.91 -16.95
CA ASP A 49 2.63 -5.15 -15.52
C ASP A 49 1.56 -4.37 -14.74
N VAL A 50 0.96 -5.02 -13.77
CA VAL A 50 -0.08 -4.44 -12.90
C VAL A 50 0.26 -4.72 -11.43
N ILE A 51 -0.11 -3.80 -10.57
CA ILE A 51 -0.07 -4.00 -9.11
C ILE A 51 -1.48 -4.29 -8.63
N LEU A 52 -1.66 -5.38 -7.91
CA LEU A 52 -2.89 -5.70 -7.22
C LEU A 52 -2.69 -5.40 -5.74
N VAL A 53 -3.60 -4.63 -5.14
CA VAL A 53 -3.49 -4.21 -3.74
C VAL A 53 -4.80 -4.42 -3.00
N GLY A 54 -4.70 -5.04 -1.84
CA GLY A 54 -5.83 -5.33 -0.97
C GLY A 54 -5.49 -4.99 0.48
N ALA A 55 -6.49 -4.61 1.26
CA ALA A 55 -6.33 -4.45 2.69
C ALA A 55 -7.62 -4.83 3.40
N ASN A 56 -7.51 -5.62 4.48
CA ASN A 56 -8.65 -6.10 5.23
C ASN A 56 -8.32 -6.23 6.72
N SER A 57 -9.31 -6.01 7.58
CA SER A 57 -9.21 -6.22 9.02
C SER A 57 -8.85 -7.66 9.35
N ILE A 58 -7.96 -7.81 10.34
CA ILE A 58 -7.71 -9.06 11.05
C ILE A 58 -8.56 -9.04 12.33
N ASP A 59 -8.45 -7.95 13.09
CA ASP A 59 -9.24 -7.68 14.29
C ASP A 59 -9.55 -6.17 14.43
N LYS A 60 -9.99 -5.74 15.62
CA LYS A 60 -10.34 -4.33 15.92
C LYS A 60 -9.14 -3.38 15.91
N ASN A 61 -7.94 -3.90 16.12
CA ASN A 61 -6.69 -3.17 16.31
C ASN A 61 -5.68 -3.44 15.20
N SER A 62 -5.90 -4.45 14.35
CA SER A 62 -4.98 -4.87 13.31
C SER A 62 -5.68 -5.17 11.97
N TYR A 63 -4.93 -5.02 10.89
CA TYR A 63 -5.35 -5.31 9.52
C TYR A 63 -4.13 -5.70 8.70
N TRP A 64 -4.33 -6.35 7.56
CA TRP A 64 -3.25 -6.62 6.61
C TRP A 64 -3.33 -5.73 5.38
N LEU A 65 -2.17 -5.53 4.76
CA LEU A 65 -1.97 -4.95 3.45
C LEU A 65 -1.24 -5.98 2.58
N ASP A 66 -1.84 -6.35 1.46
CA ASP A 66 -1.23 -7.20 0.45
C ASP A 66 -0.89 -6.38 -0.78
N ILE A 67 0.34 -6.56 -1.26
CA ILE A 67 0.81 -6.00 -2.53
C ILE A 67 1.31 -7.15 -3.40
N VAL A 68 0.69 -7.32 -4.55
CA VAL A 68 1.04 -8.33 -5.55
C VAL A 68 1.44 -7.62 -6.84
N PHE A 69 2.54 -8.08 -7.45
CA PHE A 69 2.91 -7.66 -8.80
C PHE A 69 2.57 -8.78 -9.77
N ASP A 70 1.79 -8.41 -10.78
CA ASP A 70 1.23 -9.35 -11.72
C ASP A 70 1.26 -8.80 -13.15
N ASN A 71 0.60 -9.49 -14.07
CA ASN A 71 0.55 -9.11 -15.47
C ASN A 71 -0.87 -9.15 -16.05
N SER A 72 -1.18 -8.23 -16.96
CA SER A 72 -2.44 -8.18 -17.73
C SER A 72 -2.86 -9.51 -18.37
N TYR A 73 -1.91 -10.34 -18.78
CA TYR A 73 -2.18 -11.64 -19.42
C TYR A 73 -2.57 -12.75 -18.42
N THR A 74 -2.51 -12.49 -17.12
CA THR A 74 -2.81 -13.47 -16.07
C THR A 74 -4.03 -13.09 -15.22
N LEU A 75 -4.68 -11.95 -15.50
CA LEU A 75 -5.86 -11.47 -14.76
C LEU A 75 -7.17 -12.21 -15.10
N SER A 76 -7.11 -13.46 -15.56
CA SER A 76 -8.31 -14.21 -15.98
C SER A 76 -9.36 -14.25 -14.86
N GLY A 77 -10.61 -13.90 -15.19
CA GLY A 77 -11.72 -13.88 -14.22
C GLY A 77 -11.74 -12.69 -13.25
N MET A 78 -10.78 -11.76 -13.33
CA MET A 78 -10.79 -10.56 -12.50
C MET A 78 -11.77 -9.51 -13.03
N ASP A 79 -12.71 -9.09 -12.18
CA ASP A 79 -13.59 -7.95 -12.42
C ASP A 79 -13.16 -6.76 -11.53
N TYR A 80 -13.04 -5.58 -12.14
CA TYR A 80 -12.73 -4.33 -11.45
C TYR A 80 -13.27 -3.15 -12.25
N LYS A 81 -13.59 -2.07 -11.53
CA LYS A 81 -14.29 -0.90 -12.09
C LYS A 81 -13.47 0.38 -12.03
N ASP A 82 -12.55 0.44 -11.08
CA ASP A 82 -11.68 1.59 -10.87
C ASP A 82 -10.24 1.20 -11.20
N LEU A 83 -9.52 2.12 -11.81
CA LEU A 83 -8.11 1.98 -12.09
C LEU A 83 -7.32 3.15 -11.48
N TYR A 84 -6.14 2.83 -10.97
CA TYR A 84 -5.25 3.78 -10.32
C TYR A 84 -3.84 3.66 -10.88
N GLN A 85 -2.96 4.59 -10.54
CA GLN A 85 -1.55 4.52 -10.90
C GLN A 85 -0.61 5.02 -9.81
N ILE A 86 0.63 4.54 -9.88
CA ILE A 86 1.78 5.06 -9.14
C ILE A 86 3.04 4.86 -9.96
N ASP A 87 3.85 5.92 -10.13
CA ASP A 87 5.07 5.89 -10.94
C ASP A 87 4.87 5.27 -12.35
N GLY A 88 3.72 5.50 -12.97
CA GLY A 88 3.36 4.94 -14.28
C GLY A 88 2.94 3.46 -14.28
N LEU A 89 2.99 2.78 -13.13
CA LEU A 89 2.45 1.43 -12.97
C LEU A 89 0.96 1.49 -12.68
N LYS A 90 0.19 0.65 -13.35
CA LYS A 90 -1.26 0.53 -13.15
C LYS A 90 -1.55 -0.27 -11.89
N VAL A 91 -2.57 0.14 -11.15
CA VAL A 91 -2.93 -0.41 -9.84
C VAL A 91 -4.42 -0.74 -9.81
N ILE A 92 -4.74 -1.97 -9.43
CA ILE A 92 -6.10 -2.44 -9.14
C ILE A 92 -6.23 -2.58 -7.63
N ILE A 93 -7.24 -1.90 -7.05
CA ILE A 93 -7.61 -2.04 -5.64
C ILE A 93 -8.76 -3.05 -5.54
N PHE A 94 -8.63 -4.05 -4.66
CA PHE A 94 -9.72 -4.94 -4.27
C PHE A 94 -10.72 -4.18 -3.37
N LYS A 95 -11.82 -3.72 -3.97
CA LYS A 95 -12.81 -2.82 -3.33
C LYS A 95 -13.80 -3.52 -2.40
N ASP A 96 -13.90 -4.84 -2.50
CA ASP A 96 -14.72 -5.71 -1.66
C ASP A 96 -14.16 -5.89 -0.24
N LEU A 97 -12.91 -5.52 0.00
CA LEU A 97 -12.27 -5.59 1.32
C LEU A 97 -12.57 -4.37 2.21
N ASP A 98 -12.66 -4.58 3.52
CA ASP A 98 -13.20 -3.59 4.47
C ASP A 98 -12.26 -2.40 4.75
N LYS A 99 -10.98 -2.48 4.32
CA LYS A 99 -10.01 -1.37 4.41
C LYS A 99 -9.64 -0.76 3.06
N SER A 100 -10.35 -1.11 1.97
CA SER A 100 -10.05 -0.62 0.62
C SER A 100 -9.99 0.92 0.52
N GLN A 101 -10.81 1.64 1.28
CA GLN A 101 -10.80 3.11 1.34
C GLN A 101 -9.46 3.73 1.79
N LEU A 102 -8.64 2.99 2.56
CA LEU A 102 -7.30 3.45 2.94
C LEU A 102 -6.38 3.52 1.72
N LEU A 103 -6.59 2.65 0.74
CA LEU A 103 -5.74 2.49 -0.44
C LEU A 103 -6.05 3.53 -1.52
N GLU A 104 -7.31 3.93 -1.65
CA GLU A 104 -7.73 4.90 -2.68
C GLU A 104 -7.01 6.25 -2.58
N LYS A 105 -6.56 6.61 -1.38
CA LYS A 105 -5.84 7.86 -1.13
C LYS A 105 -4.32 7.74 -1.30
N LEU A 106 -3.82 6.57 -1.68
CA LEU A 106 -2.39 6.31 -1.89
C LEU A 106 -1.97 6.46 -3.35
N PHE A 107 -2.92 6.31 -4.27
CA PHE A 107 -2.69 6.23 -5.70
C PHE A 107 -3.54 7.26 -6.44
N ASP A 108 -3.07 7.68 -7.61
CA ASP A 108 -3.83 8.60 -8.44
C ASP A 108 -4.86 7.82 -9.26
N LYS A 109 -6.13 8.20 -9.14
CA LYS A 109 -7.19 7.57 -9.96
C LYS A 109 -7.01 7.97 -11.43
N ILE A 110 -7.13 7.00 -12.33
CA ILE A 110 -7.03 7.20 -13.78
C ILE A 110 -8.28 6.71 -14.50
N PRO A 111 -8.49 7.11 -15.77
CA PRO A 111 -9.56 6.55 -16.59
C PRO A 111 -9.49 5.02 -16.62
N TYR A 112 -10.67 4.40 -16.65
CA TYR A 112 -10.77 2.95 -16.74
C TYR A 112 -10.16 2.44 -18.05
N GLU A 113 -9.44 1.33 -17.95
CA GLU A 113 -8.94 0.53 -19.06
C GLU A 113 -9.12 -0.95 -18.69
N ASN A 114 -9.57 -1.78 -19.63
CA ASN A 114 -9.58 -3.21 -19.42
C ASN A 114 -8.19 -3.82 -19.63
N LEU A 115 -7.45 -3.96 -18.52
CA LEU A 115 -6.19 -4.67 -18.39
C LEU A 115 -6.30 -6.19 -18.43
N ASN A 116 -7.50 -6.78 -18.40
CA ASN A 116 -7.62 -8.23 -18.49
C ASN A 116 -7.40 -8.69 -19.94
N LYS A 117 -6.15 -9.00 -20.28
CA LYS A 117 -5.72 -9.51 -21.59
C LYS A 117 -5.59 -11.05 -21.59
N ALA A 118 -6.00 -11.71 -20.52
CA ALA A 118 -5.85 -13.15 -20.37
C ALA A 118 -6.72 -13.92 -21.38
N LYS A 119 -6.09 -14.83 -22.15
CA LYS A 119 -6.80 -15.71 -23.10
C LYS A 119 -7.19 -17.06 -22.48
N TYR A 120 -6.48 -17.47 -21.43
CA TYR A 120 -6.66 -18.72 -20.73
C TYR A 120 -6.56 -18.49 -19.22
N SER A 121 -7.21 -19.34 -18.44
CA SER A 121 -7.01 -19.37 -17.00
C SER A 121 -5.62 -19.93 -16.70
N MET A 122 -4.78 -19.16 -16.02
CA MET A 122 -3.51 -19.64 -15.49
C MET A 122 -3.60 -19.72 -13.97
N THR A 123 -3.21 -20.86 -13.40
CA THR A 123 -3.08 -21.04 -11.95
C THR A 123 -1.60 -21.01 -11.58
N TYR A 124 -1.21 -20.07 -10.73
CA TYR A 124 0.13 -20.00 -10.16
C TYR A 124 0.08 -19.36 -8.77
N ASP A 125 1.02 -19.76 -7.91
CA ASP A 125 1.09 -19.27 -6.54
C ASP A 125 1.62 -17.83 -6.51
N LEU A 126 0.68 -16.90 -6.36
CA LEU A 126 0.97 -15.51 -6.02
C LEU A 126 1.17 -15.40 -4.52
N VAL A 127 2.43 -15.36 -4.08
CA VAL A 127 2.77 -15.02 -2.70
C VAL A 127 2.85 -13.49 -2.58
N PRO A 128 1.88 -12.83 -1.91
CA PRO A 128 1.90 -11.39 -1.76
C PRO A 128 3.08 -10.92 -0.90
N PHE A 129 3.43 -9.65 -1.03
CA PHE A 129 4.07 -8.93 0.06
C PHE A 129 2.99 -8.57 1.07
N HIS A 130 2.85 -9.47 2.06
CA HIS A 130 1.85 -9.39 3.10
C HIS A 130 2.42 -8.65 4.30
N THR A 131 1.76 -7.58 4.71
CA THR A 131 2.17 -6.76 5.85
C THR A 131 1.02 -6.66 6.84
N GLU A 132 1.20 -7.15 8.05
CA GLU A 132 0.24 -6.91 9.14
C GLU A 132 0.56 -5.57 9.81
N LEU A 133 -0.48 -4.80 10.09
CA LEU A 133 -0.39 -3.40 10.53
C LEU A 133 -1.29 -3.17 11.73
N ASN A 134 -0.82 -2.37 12.69
CA ASN A 134 -1.69 -1.88 13.77
C ASN A 134 -2.57 -0.70 13.28
N ASN A 135 -3.49 -0.23 14.11
CA ASN A 135 -4.36 0.92 13.82
C ASN A 135 -3.64 2.28 13.64
N LYS A 136 -2.31 2.33 13.82
CA LYS A 136 -1.44 3.47 13.51
C LYS A 136 -0.68 3.26 12.19
N ASN A 137 -0.98 2.19 11.45
CA ASN A 137 -0.32 1.78 10.23
C ASN A 137 1.16 1.42 10.44
N GLU A 138 1.57 1.03 11.64
CA GLU A 138 2.92 0.57 11.93
C GLU A 138 3.01 -0.95 11.71
N ILE A 139 4.11 -1.40 11.12
CA ILE A 139 4.31 -2.82 10.77
C ILE A 139 4.39 -3.68 12.03
N LEU A 140 3.55 -4.71 12.10
CA LEU A 140 3.58 -5.78 13.10
C LEU A 140 4.35 -7.00 12.60
N SER A 141 4.17 -7.39 11.35
CA SER A 141 4.89 -8.51 10.73
C SER A 141 4.93 -8.35 9.21
N ILE A 142 5.88 -9.02 8.55
CA ILE A 142 5.98 -9.07 7.09
C ILE A 142 6.16 -10.52 6.65
N LYS A 143 5.36 -10.97 5.70
CA LYS A 143 5.57 -12.22 4.96
C LYS A 143 5.76 -11.89 3.48
N SER A 144 6.78 -12.47 2.87
CA SER A 144 7.14 -12.19 1.50
C SER A 144 7.81 -13.40 0.86
N LYS A 145 7.66 -13.52 -0.46
CA LYS A 145 8.44 -14.47 -1.27
C LYS A 145 9.95 -14.22 -1.21
N TYR A 146 10.35 -12.97 -1.03
CA TYR A 146 11.76 -12.57 -0.98
C TYR A 146 12.24 -12.47 0.46
N PRO A 147 13.52 -12.79 0.73
CA PRO A 147 14.10 -12.62 2.06
C PRO A 147 13.91 -11.18 2.58
N ILE A 148 13.41 -11.04 3.80
CA ILE A 148 13.14 -9.73 4.40
C ILE A 148 14.39 -8.84 4.45
N LYS A 149 15.57 -9.44 4.65
CA LYS A 149 16.87 -8.74 4.61
C LYS A 149 17.13 -7.97 3.31
N ASP A 150 16.54 -8.38 2.19
CA ASP A 150 16.71 -7.73 0.89
C ASP A 150 15.73 -6.55 0.71
N ILE A 151 14.57 -6.61 1.38
CA ILE A 151 13.52 -5.57 1.34
C ILE A 151 13.77 -4.50 2.40
N LEU A 152 14.32 -4.88 3.55
CA LEU A 152 14.53 -4.02 4.71
C LEU A 152 15.32 -2.72 4.42
N PRO A 153 16.36 -2.70 3.56
CA PRO A 153 17.03 -1.47 3.17
C PRO A 153 16.10 -0.43 2.54
N PHE A 154 15.13 -0.86 1.74
CA PHE A 154 14.14 0.03 1.10
C PHE A 154 13.16 0.59 2.14
N LEU A 155 12.66 -0.28 3.03
CA LEU A 155 11.78 0.14 4.15
C LEU A 155 12.47 1.18 5.04
N LYS A 156 13.75 0.96 5.38
CA LYS A 156 14.57 1.90 6.17
C LYS A 156 14.81 3.21 5.43
N LYS A 157 15.21 3.16 4.15
CA LYS A 157 15.44 4.33 3.30
C LYS A 157 14.21 5.23 3.24
N ASN A 158 13.03 4.64 3.08
CA ASN A 158 11.76 5.36 3.00
C ASN A 158 11.15 5.68 4.39
N LYS A 159 11.90 5.44 5.48
CA LYS A 159 11.50 5.78 6.85
C LYS A 159 10.16 5.16 7.24
N VAL A 160 9.96 3.89 6.87
CA VAL A 160 8.80 3.10 7.29
C VAL A 160 8.86 2.88 8.80
N LYS A 161 7.72 3.08 9.48
CA LYS A 161 7.57 2.83 10.91
C LYS A 161 7.18 1.38 11.16
N PHE A 162 7.91 0.78 12.09
CA PHE A 162 7.64 -0.54 12.66
C PHE A 162 7.04 -0.35 14.05
N SER A 163 6.13 -1.24 14.43
CA SER A 163 5.61 -1.30 15.79
C SER A 163 6.74 -1.68 16.75
N LYS A 164 6.62 -1.27 18.01
CA LYS A 164 7.46 -1.81 19.09
C LYS A 164 7.27 -3.32 19.28
N ASP A 165 6.11 -3.84 18.84
CA ASP A 165 5.71 -5.24 18.94
C ASP A 165 6.01 -5.99 17.62
N TYR A 166 6.88 -5.45 16.77
CA TYR A 166 7.26 -6.07 15.49
C TYR A 166 7.87 -7.46 15.70
N GLN A 167 7.39 -8.43 14.92
CA GLN A 167 7.90 -9.79 14.86
C GLN A 167 8.55 -10.01 13.49
N GLU A 168 9.82 -10.43 13.51
CA GLU A 168 10.59 -10.77 12.31
C GLU A 168 10.18 -12.11 11.71
#